data_AF-A0A543F2R3-F1
#
_entry.id   AF-A0A543F2R3-F1
#
_cell.length_a   1.000
_cell.length_b   1.000
_cell.length_c   1.000
_cell.angle_alpha   90.00
_cell.angle_beta   90.00
_cell.angle_gamma   90.00
#
_symmetry.space_group_name_H-M   'P 1'
#
loop_
_entity.id
_entity.type
_entity.pdbx_description
1 polymer ?
#
loop_
_entity_poly.entity_id
_entity_poly.type
_entity_poly.pdbx_seq_one_letter_code
_entity_poly.pdbx_strand_id
1 'polypeptide(L)'
;MARHPASANGRPSFARRAGLVGATALAVAVVTACAPVTPTPTPSVSPSGTIVVPTPSASASDGGQATPAALVPDGTAHDNLPYFTAVTDSVWASESRVSGRAYIDALVAAGFDKSAMQVTSDTTTVGNPAESIQFSVRWGEECLVGQVGPATGDPVTVVVPVVGEGTCLIGQTRPIDW
;
A
#
# COMPACT_ATOMS: atom_id res chain seq x y z
N MET A 1 -6.26 -59.03 -4.30
CA MET A 1 -6.12 -59.74 -3.00
C MET A 1 -4.65 -59.99 -2.76
N ALA A 2 -4.01 -59.24 -1.87
CA ALA A 2 -2.79 -59.63 -1.16
C ALA A 2 -2.56 -58.61 -0.03
N ARG A 3 -2.86 -59.02 1.19
CA ARG A 3 -2.52 -58.33 2.45
C ARG A 3 -1.18 -58.87 2.92
N HIS A 4 -0.30 -58.03 3.48
CA HIS A 4 0.72 -58.33 4.51
C HIS A 4 1.52 -57.03 4.81
N PRO A 5 2.19 -56.88 5.97
CA PRO A 5 1.60 -56.59 7.28
C PRO A 5 2.13 -55.28 7.89
N ALA A 6 1.46 -54.83 8.96
CA ALA A 6 1.95 -53.79 9.84
C ALA A 6 3.17 -54.25 10.65
N SER A 7 4.13 -53.36 10.89
CA SER A 7 5.01 -53.46 12.05
C SER A 7 5.30 -52.08 12.65
N ALA A 8 5.01 -52.00 13.94
CA ALA A 8 5.22 -50.88 14.84
C ALA A 8 6.70 -50.67 15.16
N ASN A 9 7.08 -49.42 15.49
CA ASN A 9 7.52 -49.02 16.83
C ASN A 9 8.36 -47.74 16.78
N GLY A 10 8.18 -46.90 17.80
CA GLY A 10 9.18 -45.91 18.18
C GLY A 10 8.64 -44.49 18.35
N ARG A 11 7.81 -44.26 19.37
CA ARG A 11 7.61 -42.92 19.93
C ARG A 11 8.79 -42.61 20.86
N PRO A 12 9.61 -41.57 20.62
CA PRO A 12 10.49 -41.07 21.66
C PRO A 12 9.68 -40.20 22.63
N SER A 13 9.49 -40.71 23.84
CA SER A 13 9.00 -39.98 25.01
C SER A 13 10.17 -39.60 25.91
N PHE A 14 10.54 -38.32 25.95
CA PHE A 14 11.41 -37.70 26.96
C PHE A 14 11.17 -36.18 26.90
N ALA A 15 11.11 -35.39 27.96
CA ALA A 15 10.94 -35.61 29.39
C ALA A 15 10.51 -34.23 29.95
N ARG A 16 9.52 -34.20 30.84
CA ARG A 16 9.13 -32.98 31.57
C ARG A 16 10.30 -32.55 32.46
N ARG A 17 10.84 -31.35 32.26
CA ARG A 17 11.66 -30.67 33.27
C ARG A 17 10.81 -29.63 33.98
N ALA A 18 10.38 -30.00 35.18
CA ALA A 18 9.98 -29.09 36.24
C ALA A 18 11.25 -28.61 36.96
N GLY A 19 11.29 -27.32 37.32
CA GLY A 19 12.38 -26.76 38.12
C GLY A 19 12.14 -25.31 38.54
N LEU A 20 11.71 -25.16 39.81
CA LEU A 20 11.92 -24.09 40.80
C LEU A 20 12.02 -22.63 40.30
N VAL A 21 11.06 -21.76 40.65
CA VAL A 21 11.01 -20.96 41.90
C VAL A 21 12.29 -20.14 42.12
N GLY A 22 12.24 -18.87 41.69
CA GLY A 22 13.23 -17.83 41.98
C GLY A 22 12.51 -16.56 42.47
N ALA A 23 12.80 -16.17 43.69
CA ALA A 23 12.13 -15.14 44.47
C ALA A 23 12.47 -13.70 44.03
N THR A 24 11.44 -12.84 44.08
CA THR A 24 11.43 -11.43 44.56
C THR A 24 12.57 -10.48 44.20
N ALA A 25 12.22 -9.42 43.47
CA ALA A 25 12.60 -8.05 43.84
C ALA A 25 11.48 -7.08 43.41
N LEU A 26 10.65 -6.64 44.37
CA LEU A 26 9.78 -5.48 44.21
C LEU A 26 10.68 -4.23 44.15
N ALA A 27 10.81 -3.65 42.96
CA ALA A 27 11.34 -2.30 42.82
C ALA A 27 10.21 -1.31 43.15
N VAL A 28 10.24 -0.75 44.37
CA VAL A 28 9.41 0.39 44.76
C VAL A 28 9.94 1.61 44.01
N ALA A 29 9.25 2.01 42.95
CA ALA A 29 9.51 3.28 42.29
C ALA A 29 8.93 4.41 43.15
N VAL A 30 9.80 5.19 43.79
CA VAL A 30 9.42 6.41 44.50
C VAL A 30 9.05 7.46 43.46
N VAL A 31 7.76 7.75 43.32
CA VAL A 31 7.26 8.81 42.44
C VAL A 31 7.42 10.13 43.17
N THR A 32 8.52 10.84 42.95
CA THR A 32 8.69 12.23 43.39
C THR A 32 7.78 13.13 42.55
N ALA A 33 6.63 13.49 43.13
CA ALA A 33 5.74 14.51 42.58
C ALA A 33 6.38 15.90 42.74
N CYS A 34 7.04 16.37 41.69
CA CYS A 34 7.39 17.79 41.56
C CYS A 34 6.20 18.49 40.94
N ALA A 35 5.39 19.17 41.74
CA ALA A 35 4.35 20.06 41.24
C ALA A 35 4.99 21.39 40.82
N PRO A 36 5.03 21.75 39.53
CA PRO A 36 5.28 23.13 39.16
C PRO A 36 4.04 23.96 39.52
N VAL A 37 4.27 24.96 40.37
CA VAL A 37 3.36 26.09 40.59
C VAL A 37 3.05 26.70 39.22
N THR A 38 1.80 26.55 38.77
CA THR A 38 1.27 27.30 37.63
C THR A 38 0.89 28.71 38.11
N PRO A 39 1.47 29.79 37.55
CA PRO A 39 0.91 31.11 37.73
C PRO A 39 -0.47 31.17 37.07
N THR A 40 -1.45 31.75 37.77
CA THR A 40 -2.76 32.11 37.23
C THR A 40 -2.57 32.91 35.93
N PRO A 41 -3.11 32.46 34.78
CA PRO A 41 -3.04 33.26 33.57
C PRO A 41 -3.96 34.49 33.75
N THR A 42 -3.34 35.66 33.89
CA THR A 42 -3.97 36.94 33.62
C THR A 42 -4.57 36.90 32.21
N PRO A 43 -5.81 37.36 31.98
CA PRO A 43 -6.32 37.49 30.61
C PRO A 43 -5.46 38.51 29.88
N SER A 44 -4.51 38.03 29.09
CA SER A 44 -3.75 38.83 28.14
C SER A 44 -4.68 39.10 26.97
N VAL A 45 -5.04 40.36 26.78
CA VAL A 45 -5.69 40.85 25.57
C VAL A 45 -4.74 40.57 24.41
N SER A 46 -5.01 39.48 23.68
CA SER A 46 -4.31 39.18 22.44
C SER A 46 -4.68 40.24 21.41
N PRO A 47 -3.71 40.92 20.76
CA PRO A 47 -4.05 41.64 19.54
C PRO A 47 -4.61 40.61 18.56
N SER A 48 -5.75 40.92 17.94
CA SER A 48 -6.21 40.23 16.73
C SER A 48 -5.20 40.51 15.62
N GLY A 49 -4.09 39.78 15.63
CA GLY A 49 -3.26 39.59 14.46
C GLY A 49 -3.97 38.57 13.60
N THR A 50 -4.45 39.01 12.43
CA THR A 50 -4.97 38.13 11.39
C THR A 50 -3.89 37.13 10.99
N ILE A 51 -3.91 35.94 11.59
CA ILE A 51 -3.13 34.81 11.10
C ILE A 51 -3.84 34.34 9.84
N VAL A 52 -3.29 34.71 8.69
CA VAL A 52 -3.59 34.04 7.42
C VAL A 52 -3.03 32.63 7.56
N VAL A 53 -3.87 31.69 7.94
CA VAL A 53 -3.58 30.27 7.73
C VAL A 53 -3.40 30.13 6.21
N PRO A 54 -2.25 29.66 5.68
CA PRO A 54 -2.21 29.29 4.29
C PRO A 54 -3.25 28.18 4.12
N THR A 55 -4.35 28.51 3.48
CA THR A 55 -5.26 27.53 2.89
C THR A 55 -4.36 26.54 2.12
N PRO A 56 -4.51 25.21 2.27
CA PRO A 56 -3.78 24.30 1.39
C PRO A 56 -4.07 24.76 -0.03
N SER A 57 -3.03 25.20 -0.73
CA SER A 57 -3.13 25.50 -2.14
C SER A 57 -3.60 24.21 -2.77
N ALA A 58 -4.85 24.20 -3.24
CA ALA A 58 -5.20 23.35 -4.35
C ALA A 58 -4.18 23.71 -5.42
N SER A 59 -3.19 22.84 -5.62
CA SER A 59 -2.39 22.92 -6.83
C SER A 59 -3.40 22.92 -7.96
N ALA A 60 -3.48 24.03 -8.68
CA ALA A 60 -4.13 24.07 -9.96
C ALA A 60 -3.42 23.02 -10.80
N SER A 61 -4.02 21.83 -10.86
CA SER A 61 -3.70 20.88 -11.91
C SER A 61 -4.18 21.59 -13.16
N ASP A 62 -3.22 22.03 -13.97
CA ASP A 62 -3.44 22.61 -15.27
C ASP A 62 -4.39 21.67 -16.03
N GLY A 63 -5.63 22.12 -16.20
CA GLY A 63 -6.73 21.36 -16.79
C GLY A 63 -6.63 21.31 -18.30
N GLY A 64 -5.44 21.02 -18.83
CA GLY A 64 -5.26 20.54 -20.18
C GLY A 64 -5.76 19.10 -20.24
N GLN A 65 -7.08 18.91 -20.34
CA GLN A 65 -7.65 17.59 -20.63
C GLN A 65 -7.29 17.22 -22.06
N ALA A 66 -6.07 16.71 -22.23
CA ALA A 66 -5.64 16.05 -23.45
C ALA A 66 -6.49 14.79 -23.62
N THR A 67 -7.12 14.65 -24.79
CA THR A 67 -7.61 13.37 -25.30
C THR A 67 -6.58 12.28 -25.00
N PRO A 68 -6.93 11.10 -24.45
CA PRO A 68 -5.94 10.11 -24.09
C PRO A 68 -5.11 9.76 -25.32
N ALA A 69 -3.87 10.25 -25.34
CA ALA A 69 -2.91 9.97 -26.38
C ALA A 69 -2.60 8.47 -26.31
N ALA A 70 -2.32 7.84 -27.45
CA ALA A 70 -1.76 6.50 -27.45
C ALA A 70 -0.45 6.48 -26.61
N LEU A 71 -0.02 5.28 -26.20
CA LEU A 71 1.27 5.10 -25.55
C LEU A 71 2.39 5.78 -26.35
N VAL A 72 3.29 6.49 -25.66
CA VAL A 72 4.46 7.17 -26.21
C VAL A 72 5.72 6.43 -25.74
N PRO A 73 6.25 5.47 -26.53
CA PRO A 73 7.33 4.58 -26.09
C PRO A 73 8.63 5.29 -25.72
N ASP A 74 8.95 6.39 -26.44
CA ASP A 74 10.15 7.20 -26.20
C ASP A 74 9.89 8.38 -25.26
N GLY A 75 8.70 8.46 -24.66
CA GLY A 75 8.29 9.52 -23.74
C GLY A 75 8.74 9.27 -22.30
N THR A 76 8.45 10.23 -21.42
CA THR A 76 8.62 10.10 -19.96
C THR A 76 7.43 9.36 -19.32
N ALA A 77 7.53 9.04 -18.02
CA ALA A 77 6.38 8.51 -17.29
C ALA A 77 5.22 9.53 -17.26
N HIS A 78 5.54 10.82 -17.11
CA HIS A 78 4.55 11.90 -17.13
C HIS A 78 3.83 12.02 -18.48
N ASP A 79 4.53 11.81 -19.60
CA ASP A 79 3.92 11.83 -20.93
C ASP A 79 2.90 10.70 -21.11
N ASN A 80 3.13 9.56 -20.45
CA ASN A 80 2.26 8.39 -20.51
C ASN A 80 1.18 8.34 -19.41
N LEU A 81 1.25 9.22 -18.40
CA LEU A 81 0.29 9.23 -17.30
C LEU A 81 -1.17 9.42 -17.78
N PRO A 82 -1.50 10.36 -18.68
CA PRO A 82 -2.89 10.51 -19.14
C PRO A 82 -3.45 9.25 -19.83
N TYR A 83 -2.61 8.51 -20.57
CA TYR A 83 -3.04 7.26 -21.20
C TYR A 83 -3.24 6.14 -20.17
N PHE A 84 -2.32 6.03 -19.21
CA PHE A 84 -2.42 5.11 -18.08
C PHE A 84 -3.69 5.36 -17.25
N THR A 85 -4.02 6.64 -16.98
CA THR A 85 -5.26 7.05 -16.31
C THR A 85 -6.49 6.61 -17.10
N ALA A 86 -6.53 6.87 -18.42
CA ALA A 86 -7.67 6.48 -19.25
C ALA A 86 -7.91 4.96 -19.30
N VAL A 87 -6.85 4.15 -19.34
CA VAL A 87 -6.96 2.69 -19.27
C VAL A 87 -7.48 2.25 -17.90
N THR A 88 -6.97 2.86 -16.83
CA THR A 88 -7.41 2.62 -15.45
C THR A 88 -8.90 2.92 -15.28
N ASP A 89 -9.36 4.08 -15.76
CA ASP A 89 -10.75 4.52 -15.67
C ASP A 89 -11.70 3.60 -16.47
N SER A 90 -11.26 3.13 -17.63
CA SER A 90 -11.98 2.16 -18.44
C SER A 90 -12.26 0.86 -17.69
N VAL A 91 -11.24 0.31 -17.02
CA VAL A 91 -11.42 -0.89 -16.19
C VAL A 91 -12.29 -0.59 -14.96
N TRP A 92 -12.11 0.57 -14.32
CA TRP A 92 -12.90 0.97 -13.17
C TRP A 92 -14.40 1.11 -13.47
N ALA A 93 -14.75 1.57 -14.67
CA ALA A 93 -16.13 1.66 -15.14
C ALA A 93 -16.80 0.29 -15.40
N SER A 94 -16.03 -0.81 -15.41
CA SER A 94 -16.51 -2.16 -15.69
C SER A 94 -16.91 -2.94 -14.42
N GLU A 95 -17.49 -4.13 -14.62
CA GLU A 95 -17.74 -5.09 -13.54
C GLU A 95 -16.44 -5.71 -12.97
N SER A 96 -15.30 -5.55 -13.67
CA SER A 96 -14.01 -6.11 -13.25
C SER A 96 -13.16 -5.16 -12.41
N ARG A 97 -13.73 -4.04 -11.95
CA ARG A 97 -13.03 -2.95 -11.24
C ARG A 97 -12.32 -3.33 -9.93
N VAL A 98 -12.66 -4.49 -9.36
CA VAL A 98 -12.03 -5.05 -8.15
C VAL A 98 -11.05 -6.19 -8.45
N SER A 99 -10.71 -6.40 -9.73
CA SER A 99 -9.75 -7.44 -10.15
C SER A 99 -8.43 -6.81 -10.57
N GLY A 100 -7.37 -7.01 -9.78
CA GLY A 100 -6.04 -6.53 -10.14
C GLY A 100 -5.55 -7.07 -11.49
N ARG A 101 -5.97 -8.29 -11.86
CA ARG A 101 -5.69 -8.88 -13.18
C ARG A 101 -6.26 -8.04 -14.33
N ALA A 102 -7.48 -7.54 -14.19
CA ALA A 102 -8.13 -6.79 -15.25
C ALA A 102 -7.36 -5.51 -15.61
N TYR A 103 -6.78 -4.83 -14.61
CA TYR A 103 -5.92 -3.68 -14.83
C TYR A 103 -4.64 -4.05 -15.59
N ILE A 104 -3.97 -5.13 -15.18
CA ILE A 104 -2.76 -5.61 -15.86
C ILE A 104 -3.07 -6.00 -17.31
N ASP A 105 -4.12 -6.78 -17.54
CA ASP A 105 -4.47 -7.25 -18.89
C ASP A 105 -4.88 -6.07 -19.79
N ALA A 106 -5.58 -5.07 -19.26
CA ALA A 106 -5.92 -3.86 -19.99
C ALA A 106 -4.69 -3.01 -20.33
N LEU A 107 -3.74 -2.86 -19.40
CA LEU A 107 -2.49 -2.15 -19.65
C LEU A 107 -1.63 -2.87 -20.69
N VAL A 108 -1.57 -4.19 -20.66
CA VAL A 108 -0.88 -4.99 -21.68
C VAL A 108 -1.54 -4.82 -23.04
N ALA A 109 -2.87 -4.85 -23.10
CA ALA A 109 -3.62 -4.59 -24.34
C ALA A 109 -3.39 -3.16 -24.87
N ALA A 110 -3.13 -2.21 -23.97
CA ALA A 110 -2.74 -0.83 -24.29
C ALA A 110 -1.26 -0.68 -24.70
N GLY A 111 -0.47 -1.75 -24.63
CA GLY A 111 0.92 -1.79 -25.09
C GLY A 111 1.98 -1.54 -24.01
N PHE A 112 1.59 -1.41 -22.74
CA PHE A 112 2.56 -1.35 -21.65
C PHE A 112 3.23 -2.72 -21.45
N ASP A 113 4.53 -2.72 -21.14
CA ASP A 113 5.28 -3.96 -20.93
C ASP A 113 4.87 -4.66 -19.62
N LYS A 114 4.33 -5.88 -19.76
CA LYS A 114 3.95 -6.74 -18.64
C LYS A 114 5.10 -7.04 -17.70
N SER A 115 6.33 -7.15 -18.22
CA SER A 115 7.51 -7.49 -17.41
C SER A 115 7.91 -6.37 -16.44
N ALA A 116 7.50 -5.14 -16.75
CA ALA A 116 7.71 -3.95 -15.92
C ALA A 116 6.58 -3.74 -14.89
N MET A 117 5.59 -4.64 -14.83
CA MET A 117 4.41 -4.46 -14.00
C MET A 117 4.52 -5.09 -12.62
N GLN A 118 3.83 -4.48 -11.67
CA GLN A 118 3.59 -5.03 -10.33
C GLN A 118 2.13 -4.86 -9.97
N VAL A 119 1.57 -5.77 -9.17
CA VAL A 119 0.21 -5.66 -8.64
C VAL A 119 0.10 -6.30 -7.26
N THR A 120 -0.68 -5.71 -6.37
CA THR A 120 -0.97 -6.28 -5.05
C THR A 120 -1.99 -7.42 -5.15
N SER A 121 -2.17 -8.16 -4.06
CA SER A 121 -3.26 -9.14 -4.00
C SER A 121 -4.62 -8.43 -4.02
N ASP A 122 -5.58 -8.99 -4.75
CA ASP A 122 -6.98 -8.57 -4.83
C ASP A 122 -7.85 -9.24 -3.76
N THR A 123 -7.27 -10.12 -2.94
CA THR A 123 -7.92 -10.76 -1.80
C THR A 123 -7.01 -10.75 -0.56
N THR A 124 -7.63 -10.79 0.60
CA THR A 124 -6.98 -10.93 1.91
C THR A 124 -6.64 -12.39 2.21
N THR A 125 -5.84 -12.63 3.25
CA THR A 125 -5.48 -13.99 3.69
C THR A 125 -6.66 -14.85 4.15
N VAL A 126 -7.79 -14.23 4.48
CA VAL A 126 -9.05 -14.91 4.85
C VAL A 126 -10.06 -14.97 3.69
N GLY A 127 -9.68 -14.54 2.49
CA GLY A 127 -10.49 -14.67 1.27
C GLY A 127 -11.47 -13.54 0.99
N ASN A 128 -11.47 -12.47 1.79
CA ASN A 128 -12.27 -11.28 1.48
C ASN A 128 -11.62 -10.46 0.34
N PRO A 129 -12.40 -9.71 -0.46
CA PRO A 129 -11.86 -8.75 -1.42
C PRO A 129 -10.91 -7.75 -0.75
N ALA A 130 -9.90 -7.29 -1.49
CA ALA A 130 -9.03 -6.22 -1.03
C ALA A 130 -9.78 -4.88 -1.06
N GLU A 131 -9.68 -4.10 0.02
CA GLU A 131 -10.25 -2.75 0.12
C GLU A 131 -9.50 -1.75 -0.77
N SER A 132 -8.25 -2.07 -1.13
CA SER A 132 -7.41 -1.30 -2.04
C SER A 132 -6.51 -2.24 -2.83
N ILE A 133 -6.39 -1.99 -4.13
CA ILE A 133 -5.50 -2.69 -5.05
C ILE A 133 -4.59 -1.64 -5.66
N GLN A 134 -3.28 -1.89 -5.60
CA GLN A 134 -2.29 -1.08 -6.31
C GLN A 134 -1.69 -1.88 -7.45
N PHE A 135 -1.44 -1.21 -8.56
CA PHE A 135 -0.70 -1.74 -9.69
C PHE A 135 0.23 -0.66 -10.23
N SER A 136 1.25 -1.09 -10.97
CA SER A 136 2.22 -0.15 -11.52
C SER A 136 2.85 -0.64 -12.81
N VAL A 137 3.41 0.28 -13.57
CA VAL A 137 4.33 0.03 -14.68
C VAL A 137 5.60 0.83 -14.42
N ARG A 138 6.74 0.14 -14.35
CA ARG A 138 8.04 0.82 -14.28
C ARG A 138 8.37 1.46 -15.63
N TRP A 139 8.81 2.71 -15.58
CA TRP A 139 9.21 3.50 -16.74
C TRP A 139 10.54 4.20 -16.45
N GLY A 140 11.65 3.52 -16.76
CA GLY A 140 12.99 3.99 -16.40
C GLY A 140 13.21 4.02 -14.88
N GLU A 141 13.43 5.22 -14.34
CA GLU A 141 13.61 5.51 -12.91
C GLU A 141 12.32 6.01 -12.23
N GLU A 142 11.22 6.05 -12.98
CA GLU A 142 9.90 6.42 -12.47
C GLU A 142 8.93 5.23 -12.62
N CYS A 143 7.77 5.36 -11.97
CA CYS A 143 6.70 4.39 -11.98
C CYS A 143 5.39 5.12 -12.20
N LEU A 144 4.60 4.62 -13.15
CA LEU A 144 3.17 4.89 -13.22
C LEU A 144 2.50 3.99 -12.19
N VAL A 145 1.82 4.57 -11.19
CA VAL A 145 1.14 3.82 -10.13
C VAL A 145 -0.36 4.13 -10.19
N GLY A 146 -1.16 3.07 -10.21
CA GLY A 146 -2.61 3.13 -10.07
C GLY A 146 -3.06 2.54 -8.75
N GLN A 147 -4.05 3.16 -8.11
CA GLN A 147 -4.72 2.63 -6.93
C GLN A 147 -6.24 2.70 -7.13
N VAL A 148 -6.91 1.59 -6.80
CA VAL A 148 -8.36 1.43 -6.93
C VAL A 148 -8.92 0.68 -5.72
N GLY A 149 -10.23 0.64 -5.58
CA GLY A 149 -10.93 -0.18 -4.59
C GLY A 149 -11.85 0.64 -3.68
N PRO A 150 -12.72 -0.03 -2.90
CA PRO A 150 -13.75 0.64 -2.09
C PRO A 150 -13.20 1.72 -1.15
N ALA A 151 -12.04 1.49 -0.53
CA ALA A 151 -11.42 2.45 0.38
C ALA A 151 -10.71 3.61 -0.36
N THR A 152 -10.41 3.45 -1.64
CA THR A 152 -9.82 4.51 -2.48
C THR A 152 -10.89 5.45 -3.02
N GLY A 153 -12.10 4.95 -3.30
CA GLY A 153 -13.13 5.72 -3.98
C GLY A 153 -12.90 5.72 -5.50
N ASP A 154 -12.83 6.89 -6.11
CA ASP A 154 -12.45 7.01 -7.52
C ASP A 154 -10.99 6.56 -7.75
N PRO A 155 -10.63 6.09 -8.96
CA PRO A 155 -9.27 5.68 -9.25
C PRO A 155 -8.28 6.81 -9.06
N VAL A 156 -7.12 6.48 -8.49
CA VAL A 156 -6.00 7.41 -8.35
C VAL A 156 -4.87 6.91 -9.22
N THR A 157 -4.28 7.79 -10.03
CA THR A 157 -3.08 7.49 -10.82
C THR A 157 -2.05 8.59 -10.63
N VAL A 158 -0.79 8.21 -10.47
CA VAL A 158 0.32 9.14 -10.19
C VAL A 158 1.63 8.62 -10.79
N VAL A 159 2.58 9.55 -11.00
CA VAL A 159 3.97 9.20 -11.24
C VAL A 159 4.73 9.32 -9.92
N VAL A 160 5.52 8.30 -9.60
CA VAL A 160 6.43 8.31 -8.44
C VAL A 160 7.81 7.79 -8.84
N PRO A 161 8.89 8.16 -8.13
CA PRO A 161 10.19 7.54 -8.33
C PRO A 161 10.16 6.03 -8.02
N VAL A 162 11.04 5.25 -8.65
CA VAL A 162 11.30 3.87 -8.22
C VAL A 162 11.74 3.84 -6.74
N VAL A 163 11.35 2.79 -6.03
CA VAL A 163 11.66 2.59 -4.61
C VAL A 163 12.56 1.36 -4.40
N GLY A 164 13.46 1.46 -3.43
CA GLY A 164 14.35 0.37 -3.02
C GLY A 164 15.16 -0.21 -4.19
N GLU A 165 15.08 -1.51 -4.38
CA GLU A 165 15.82 -2.30 -5.39
C GLU A 165 15.21 -2.20 -6.81
N GLY A 166 14.66 -1.04 -7.18
CA GLY A 166 14.06 -0.80 -8.50
C GLY A 166 12.62 -1.30 -8.64
N THR A 167 11.91 -1.42 -7.52
CA THR A 167 10.48 -1.75 -7.45
C THR A 167 9.62 -0.48 -7.52
N CYS A 168 8.33 -0.62 -7.84
CA CYS A 168 7.39 0.51 -7.88
C CYS A 168 6.45 0.56 -6.68
N LEU A 169 6.07 -0.61 -6.15
CA LEU A 169 5.14 -0.72 -5.03
C LEU A 169 5.85 -1.11 -3.75
N ILE A 170 5.42 -0.51 -2.64
CA ILE A 170 5.87 -0.88 -1.30
C ILE A 170 4.99 -2.01 -0.77
N GLY A 171 5.64 -3.07 -0.26
CA GLY A 171 4.96 -4.21 0.34
C GLY A 171 5.02 -5.47 -0.53
N GLN A 172 4.07 -6.37 -0.33
CA GLN A 172 4.02 -7.64 -1.05
C GLN A 172 3.18 -7.51 -2.31
N THR A 173 3.79 -7.79 -3.45
CA THR A 173 3.12 -7.92 -4.74
C THR A 173 2.95 -9.39 -5.06
N ARG A 174 1.96 -9.71 -5.90
CA ARG A 174 1.78 -11.09 -6.39
C ARG A 174 2.54 -11.29 -7.70
N PRO A 175 3.04 -12.50 -7.98
CA PRO A 175 3.56 -12.84 -9.30
C PRO A 175 2.54 -12.58 -10.41
N ILE A 176 3.04 -12.19 -11.58
CA ILE A 176 2.24 -12.01 -12.79
C ILE A 176 2.60 -13.14 -13.78
N ASP A 177 2.11 -14.34 -13.49
CA ASP A 177 2.52 -15.62 -14.12
C ASP A 177 1.46 -16.22 -15.07
N TRP A 178 0.53 -15.38 -15.53
CA TRP A 178 -0.58 -15.78 -16.39
C TRP A 178 -0.48 -15.32 -17.84
#